data_AF-A0A8H2XLB7-F1
#
_entry.id   AF-A0A8H2XLB7-F1
#
_cell.length_a   1.000
_cell.length_b   1.000
_cell.length_c   1.000
_cell.angle_alpha   90.00
_cell.angle_beta   90.00
_cell.angle_gamma   90.00
#
_symmetry.space_group_name_H-M   'P 1'
#
loop_
_entity.id
_entity.type
_entity.pdbx_description
1 polymer ?
#
loop_
_entity_poly.entity_id
_entity_poly.type
_entity_poly.pdbx_seq_one_letter_code
_entity_poly.pdbx_strand_id
1 'polypeptide(L)'
;MASGLSIPRAEPTTCRIQLSQGSTPLKYLSSKLNEFGEYGILTDSATQALEVTFTTGNSSEQIDLRVTVAEGGTPMMGGITGFFNEGDDLVSGSYNYAYIGLTSQTPSGSIPQSGANSFDKINNYSRKIESAIWLFDVATRQVVPQWVNTNKSTPKNSLVYVDKQNVLVITADKDRFLGEFEEEFEVQGVIPVEVNMRCVE
;
A
#
# COMPACT_ATOMS: atom_id res chain seq x y z
N MET A 1 43.08 -23.27 3.21
CA MET A 1 41.76 -23.29 2.55
C MET A 1 40.82 -22.40 3.34
N ALA A 2 40.63 -21.16 2.91
CA ALA A 2 39.61 -20.28 3.48
C ALA A 2 38.34 -20.46 2.66
N SER A 3 37.33 -21.09 3.26
CA SER A 3 36.00 -21.20 2.65
C SER A 3 35.35 -19.82 2.71
N GLY A 4 35.38 -19.10 1.58
CA GLY A 4 34.69 -17.83 1.45
C GLY A 4 33.19 -18.10 1.41
N LEU A 5 32.50 -17.84 2.52
CA LEU A 5 31.06 -17.76 2.53
C LEU A 5 30.66 -16.55 1.68
N SER A 6 30.18 -16.80 0.46
CA SER A 6 29.57 -15.77 -0.38
C SER A 6 28.31 -15.27 0.32
N ILE A 7 28.30 -14.00 0.72
CA ILE A 7 27.07 -13.35 1.17
C ILE A 7 26.08 -13.40 -0.01
N PRO A 8 24.86 -13.94 0.17
CA PRO A 8 23.86 -13.94 -0.89
C PRO A 8 23.62 -12.50 -1.35
N ARG A 9 23.77 -12.25 -2.65
CA ARG A 9 23.45 -10.97 -3.24
C ARG A 9 21.93 -10.76 -3.15
N ALA A 10 21.51 -9.57 -2.73
CA ALA A 10 20.11 -9.20 -2.78
C ALA A 10 19.67 -9.16 -4.25
N GLU A 11 18.74 -10.04 -4.63
CA GLU A 11 18.26 -10.17 -6.00
C GLU A 11 16.95 -9.37 -6.18
N PRO A 12 16.78 -8.66 -7.32
CA PRO A 12 15.51 -8.05 -7.66
C PRO A 12 14.41 -9.10 -7.80
N THR A 13 13.28 -8.85 -7.16
CA THR A 13 12.03 -9.60 -7.33
C THR A 13 11.05 -8.74 -8.11
N THR A 14 10.45 -9.32 -9.14
CA THR A 14 9.34 -8.71 -9.89
C THR A 14 8.12 -9.61 -9.78
N CYS A 15 6.95 -9.04 -9.48
CA CYS A 15 5.71 -9.79 -9.39
C CYS A 15 4.48 -8.91 -9.55
N ARG A 16 3.33 -9.58 -9.70
CA ARG A 16 2.00 -8.97 -9.72
C ARG A 16 1.40 -8.98 -8.33
N ILE A 17 0.67 -7.92 -7.99
CA ILE A 17 -0.05 -7.82 -6.72
C ILE A 17 -1.42 -8.49 -6.83
N GLN A 18 -1.66 -9.51 -6.01
CA GLN A 18 -2.96 -10.15 -5.83
C GLN A 18 -3.54 -9.83 -4.45
N LEU A 19 -4.83 -9.52 -4.39
CA LEU A 19 -5.55 -9.41 -3.12
C LEU A 19 -6.16 -10.76 -2.71
N SER A 20 -6.28 -10.98 -1.41
CA SER A 20 -6.92 -12.15 -0.82
C SER A 20 -7.71 -11.78 0.42
N GLN A 21 -8.81 -12.47 0.68
CA GLN A 21 -9.55 -12.38 1.93
C GLN A 21 -9.24 -13.63 2.76
N GLY A 22 -8.44 -13.45 3.83
CA GLY A 22 -7.85 -14.59 4.53
C GLY A 22 -6.98 -15.43 3.60
N SER A 23 -7.30 -16.72 3.46
CA SER A 23 -6.61 -17.64 2.54
C SER A 23 -7.23 -17.69 1.14
N THR A 24 -8.35 -17.00 0.91
CA THR A 24 -9.09 -17.05 -0.37
C THR A 24 -8.60 -15.95 -1.29
N PRO A 25 -7.99 -16.28 -2.45
CA PRO A 25 -7.62 -15.26 -3.44
C PRO A 25 -8.86 -14.53 -3.95
N LEU A 26 -8.75 -13.21 -4.08
CA LEU A 26 -9.71 -12.37 -4.79
C LEU A 26 -9.23 -12.25 -6.25
N LYS A 27 -8.72 -11.08 -6.62
CA LYS A 27 -8.26 -10.74 -7.97
C LYS A 27 -6.92 -10.02 -7.90
N TYR A 28 -6.31 -9.77 -9.05
CA TYR A 28 -5.15 -8.89 -9.12
C TYR A 28 -5.58 -7.45 -8.90
N LEU A 29 -4.73 -6.68 -8.22
CA LEU A 29 -4.82 -5.23 -8.25
C LEU A 29 -4.48 -4.78 -9.67
N SER A 30 -5.29 -3.94 -10.30
CA SER A 30 -5.03 -3.44 -11.65
C SER A 30 -3.88 -2.43 -11.65
N SER A 31 -3.14 -2.37 -12.76
CA SER A 31 -2.14 -1.32 -12.99
C SER A 31 -2.75 0.07 -13.19
N LYS A 32 -4.07 0.16 -13.35
CA LYS A 32 -4.81 1.42 -13.46
C LYS A 32 -5.19 1.97 -12.08
N LEU A 33 -5.04 3.28 -11.94
CA LEU A 33 -5.62 4.05 -10.83
C LEU A 33 -7.11 4.31 -11.10
N ASN A 34 -7.89 4.50 -10.04
CA ASN A 34 -9.26 5.00 -10.11
C ASN A 34 -9.28 6.49 -10.54
N GLU A 35 -10.47 7.07 -10.64
CA GLU A 35 -10.65 8.47 -11.06
C GLU A 35 -10.05 9.50 -10.10
N PHE A 36 -9.72 9.09 -8.86
CA PHE A 36 -9.08 9.92 -7.85
C PHE A 36 -7.57 9.72 -7.76
N GLY A 37 -6.99 8.82 -8.55
CA GLY A 37 -5.55 8.55 -8.55
C GLY A 37 -5.11 7.53 -7.51
N GLU A 38 -6.00 6.64 -7.10
CA GLU A 38 -5.75 5.62 -6.07
C GLU A 38 -5.79 4.22 -6.68
N TYR A 39 -5.09 3.27 -6.07
CA TYR A 39 -5.22 1.87 -6.39
C TYR A 39 -6.40 1.24 -5.65
N GLY A 40 -7.07 0.32 -6.34
CA GLY A 40 -8.17 -0.48 -5.80
C GLY A 40 -9.06 -1.09 -6.88
N ILE A 41 -8.90 -0.71 -8.14
CA ILE A 41 -9.52 -1.44 -9.26
C ILE A 41 -8.97 -2.87 -9.30
N LEU A 42 -9.86 -3.86 -9.36
CA LEU A 42 -9.49 -5.27 -9.46
C LEU A 42 -9.64 -5.83 -10.88
N THR A 43 -8.76 -6.76 -11.26
CA THR A 43 -8.78 -7.43 -12.57
C THR A 43 -8.46 -8.92 -12.46
N ASP A 44 -9.12 -9.72 -13.29
CA ASP A 44 -8.80 -11.15 -13.47
C ASP A 44 -7.64 -11.36 -14.44
N SER A 45 -7.23 -10.32 -15.18
CA SER A 45 -6.18 -10.42 -16.20
C SER A 45 -4.80 -10.15 -15.60
N ALA A 46 -3.92 -11.16 -15.66
CA ALA A 46 -2.52 -11.01 -15.26
C ALA A 46 -1.76 -9.95 -16.08
N THR A 47 -2.16 -9.68 -17.33
CA THR A 47 -1.51 -8.63 -18.15
C THR A 47 -1.98 -7.22 -17.82
N GLN A 48 -3.10 -7.08 -17.10
CA GLN A 48 -3.60 -5.80 -16.61
C GLN A 48 -3.32 -5.59 -15.12
N ALA A 49 -2.65 -6.55 -14.48
CA ALA A 49 -2.29 -6.51 -13.09
C ALA A 49 -1.18 -5.48 -12.84
N LEU A 50 -1.17 -4.90 -11.65
CA LEU A 50 -0.10 -4.06 -11.14
C LEU A 50 1.14 -4.93 -10.92
N GLU A 51 2.19 -4.64 -11.67
CA GLU A 51 3.49 -5.26 -11.53
C GLU A 51 4.44 -4.31 -10.80
N VAL A 52 5.11 -4.86 -9.78
CA VAL A 52 6.10 -4.14 -8.97
C VAL A 52 7.43 -4.87 -8.99
N THR A 53 8.52 -4.12 -8.86
CA THR A 53 9.87 -4.61 -8.67
C THR A 53 10.45 -4.04 -7.39
N PHE A 54 11.13 -4.88 -6.63
CA PHE A 54 11.80 -4.51 -5.38
C PHE A 54 13.00 -5.42 -5.13
N THR A 55 13.86 -5.03 -4.20
CA THR A 55 15.00 -5.83 -3.79
C THR A 55 14.79 -6.27 -2.35
N THR A 56 14.81 -7.57 -2.09
CA THR A 56 14.73 -8.10 -0.72
C THR A 56 16.11 -8.00 -0.08
N GLY A 57 16.27 -7.12 0.91
CA GLY A 57 17.44 -7.12 1.78
C GLY A 57 17.47 -8.32 2.72
N ASN A 58 18.52 -8.42 3.54
CA ASN A 58 18.58 -9.41 4.62
C ASN A 58 17.70 -8.94 5.80
N SER A 59 16.46 -9.43 5.85
CA SER A 59 15.47 -9.33 6.95
C SER A 59 14.73 -7.99 7.18
N SER A 60 13.45 -8.11 7.58
CA SER A 60 12.50 -7.19 8.27
C SER A 60 12.44 -5.68 8.00
N GLU A 61 13.28 -5.13 7.14
CA GLU A 61 13.27 -3.71 6.80
C GLU A 61 12.16 -3.38 5.81
N GLN A 62 11.61 -2.17 5.91
CA GLN A 62 10.65 -1.69 4.93
C GLN A 62 11.34 -1.48 3.58
N ILE A 63 10.69 -1.93 2.51
CA ILE A 63 11.15 -1.86 1.13
C ILE A 63 10.32 -0.88 0.32
N ASP A 64 10.93 -0.35 -0.75
CA ASP A 64 10.21 0.34 -1.81
C ASP A 64 9.64 -0.68 -2.81
N LEU A 65 8.38 -0.51 -3.18
CA LEU A 65 7.76 -1.23 -4.30
C LEU A 65 7.70 -0.31 -5.51
N ARG A 66 8.59 -0.50 -6.48
CA ARG A 66 8.62 0.30 -7.70
C ARG A 66 7.67 -0.28 -8.74
N VAL A 67 6.72 0.50 -9.24
CA VAL A 67 5.80 0.08 -10.30
C VAL A 67 6.53 0.07 -11.65
N THR A 68 6.45 -1.03 -12.41
CA THR A 68 7.30 -1.24 -13.60
C THR A 68 6.94 -0.35 -14.79
N VAL A 69 5.67 0.07 -14.88
CA VAL A 69 5.12 0.90 -15.96
C VAL A 69 4.73 2.32 -15.50
N ALA A 70 5.13 2.73 -14.30
CA ALA A 70 4.78 4.07 -13.82
C ALA A 70 5.52 5.16 -14.63
N GLU A 71 4.73 6.05 -15.25
CA GLU A 71 5.22 7.22 -15.95
C GLU A 71 5.16 8.46 -15.05
N GLY A 72 6.20 9.30 -15.11
CA GLY A 72 6.31 10.50 -14.28
C GLY A 72 7.07 10.26 -12.97
N GLY A 73 7.43 11.35 -12.28
CA GLY A 73 8.30 11.36 -11.09
C GLY A 73 7.76 10.67 -9.83
N THR A 74 6.72 9.85 -9.93
CA THR A 74 6.08 9.12 -8.82
C THR A 74 6.07 7.61 -9.10
N PRO A 75 7.22 6.93 -9.16
CA PRO A 75 7.27 5.53 -9.60
C PRO A 75 6.99 4.51 -8.48
N MET A 76 6.77 4.97 -7.25
CA MET A 76 6.62 4.06 -6.10
C MET A 76 5.15 3.81 -5.80
N MET A 77 4.79 2.56 -5.53
CA MET A 77 3.55 2.24 -4.85
C MET A 77 3.74 2.61 -3.37
N GLY A 78 2.95 3.54 -2.86
CA GLY A 78 3.12 4.08 -1.52
C GLY A 78 1.79 4.48 -0.88
N GLY A 79 1.85 4.90 0.37
CA GLY A 79 0.72 5.44 1.11
C GLY A 79 0.61 6.95 0.96
N ILE A 80 -0.62 7.44 0.84
CA ILE A 80 -0.99 8.87 0.77
C ILE A 80 -2.00 9.12 1.87
N THR A 81 -1.75 10.07 2.77
CA THR A 81 -2.68 10.39 3.87
C THR A 81 -4.11 10.65 3.37
N GLY A 82 -5.09 10.11 4.10
CA GLY A 82 -6.50 10.15 3.74
C GLY A 82 -7.07 11.57 3.64
N PHE A 83 -8.11 11.73 2.82
CA PHE A 83 -8.73 13.01 2.56
C PHE A 83 -9.38 13.61 3.83
N PHE A 84 -10.10 12.76 4.58
CA PHE A 84 -10.83 13.13 5.80
C PHE A 84 -10.00 13.02 7.09
N ASN A 85 -8.72 12.67 6.99
CA ASN A 85 -7.87 12.55 8.16
C ASN A 85 -7.73 13.89 8.91
N GLU A 86 -7.74 13.82 10.25
CA GLU A 86 -7.41 14.97 11.12
C GLU A 86 -5.90 15.05 11.44
N GLY A 87 -5.12 14.08 10.98
CA GLY A 87 -3.67 14.05 11.13
C GLY A 87 -3.03 12.94 10.29
N ASP A 88 -1.71 12.85 10.35
CA ASP A 88 -0.95 11.92 9.49
C ASP A 88 -0.67 10.57 10.17
N ASP A 89 -1.03 10.43 11.44
CA ASP A 89 -0.74 9.23 12.23
C ASP A 89 -1.86 8.19 12.08
N LEU A 90 -1.47 6.95 11.80
CA LEU A 90 -2.32 5.77 11.87
C LEU A 90 -2.12 5.12 13.24
N VAL A 91 -3.05 5.34 14.17
CA VAL A 91 -3.00 4.82 15.56
C VAL A 91 -4.32 4.16 15.95
N SER A 92 -4.27 3.28 16.95
CA SER A 92 -5.50 2.72 17.53
C SER A 92 -6.38 3.83 18.12
N GLY A 93 -7.69 3.70 17.94
CA GLY A 93 -8.68 4.70 18.35
C GLY A 93 -8.94 5.80 17.32
N SER A 94 -8.19 5.87 16.23
CA SER A 94 -8.36 6.85 15.15
C SER A 94 -8.96 6.21 13.90
N TYR A 95 -9.81 6.94 13.17
CA TYR A 95 -10.31 6.54 11.86
C TYR A 95 -9.34 6.90 10.72
N ASN A 96 -8.22 7.56 11.02
CA ASN A 96 -7.22 7.94 10.02
C ASN A 96 -6.82 6.74 9.17
N TYR A 97 -6.62 7.00 7.90
CA TYR A 97 -6.22 6.02 6.90
C TYR A 97 -5.23 6.61 5.89
N ALA A 98 -4.63 5.76 5.09
CA ALA A 98 -3.85 6.17 3.93
C ALA A 98 -4.35 5.45 2.69
N TYR A 99 -4.58 6.19 1.61
CA TYR A 99 -4.80 5.61 0.28
C TYR A 99 -3.51 4.95 -0.21
N ILE A 100 -3.65 3.92 -1.04
CA ILE A 100 -2.51 3.41 -1.82
C ILE A 100 -2.53 4.03 -3.20
N GLY A 101 -1.41 4.61 -3.62
CA GLY A 101 -1.28 5.27 -4.91
C GLY A 101 0.16 5.32 -5.40
N LEU A 102 0.40 6.15 -6.41
CA LEU A 102 1.75 6.44 -6.88
C LEU A 102 2.33 7.61 -6.10
N THR A 103 3.56 7.47 -5.60
CA THR A 103 4.25 8.50 -4.82
C THR A 103 5.68 8.71 -5.32
N SER A 104 6.25 9.88 -5.05
CA SER A 104 7.71 10.04 -5.04
C SER A 104 8.31 9.16 -3.94
N GLN A 105 9.59 8.80 -4.08
CA GLN A 105 10.27 8.00 -3.07
C GLN A 105 10.46 8.78 -1.76
N THR A 106 10.24 8.12 -0.63
CA THR A 106 10.65 8.56 0.70
C THR A 106 11.61 7.54 1.30
N PRO A 107 12.60 7.95 2.11
CA PRO A 107 13.49 7.00 2.78
C PRO A 107 12.74 6.03 3.69
N SER A 108 13.26 4.81 3.83
CA SER A 108 12.79 3.83 4.82
C SER A 108 12.83 4.42 6.24
N GLY A 109 11.81 4.13 7.05
CA GLY A 109 11.66 4.69 8.40
C GLY A 109 11.38 6.20 8.47
N SER A 110 11.11 6.87 7.35
CA SER A 110 10.67 8.28 7.34
C SER A 110 9.24 8.41 7.87
N ILE A 111 8.93 9.54 8.49
CA ILE A 111 7.54 9.87 8.90
C ILE A 111 6.78 10.47 7.69
N PRO A 112 5.46 10.71 7.80
CA PRO A 112 4.70 11.33 6.72
C PRO A 112 5.32 12.68 6.37
N GLN A 113 5.60 12.87 5.10
CA GLN A 113 6.24 14.08 4.58
C GLN A 113 5.61 14.54 3.27
N SER A 114 5.80 15.80 2.92
CA SER A 114 5.33 16.33 1.64
C SER A 114 6.10 15.68 0.48
N GLY A 115 5.38 15.33 -0.58
CA GLY A 115 5.97 14.77 -1.80
C GLY A 115 4.93 14.65 -2.91
N ALA A 116 5.39 14.40 -4.13
CA ALA A 116 4.49 14.25 -5.27
C ALA A 116 3.70 12.95 -5.15
N ASN A 117 2.41 12.97 -5.47
CA ASN A 117 1.58 11.78 -5.52
C ASN A 117 0.44 11.87 -6.53
N SER A 118 -0.13 10.72 -6.88
CA SER A 118 -1.19 10.60 -7.88
C SER A 118 -2.51 11.22 -7.45
N PHE A 119 -2.85 11.19 -6.16
CA PHE A 119 -4.08 11.77 -5.65
C PHE A 119 -4.09 13.29 -5.77
N ASP A 120 -3.03 13.94 -5.30
CA ASP A 120 -2.87 15.39 -5.36
C ASP A 120 -2.80 15.90 -6.81
N LYS A 121 -2.19 15.13 -7.72
CA LYS A 121 -2.12 15.47 -9.16
C LYS A 121 -3.50 15.64 -9.79
N ILE A 122 -4.50 14.90 -9.32
CA ILE A 122 -5.87 14.95 -9.84
C ILE A 122 -6.72 15.94 -9.04
N ASN A 123 -6.61 15.90 -7.72
CA ASN A 123 -7.55 16.57 -6.83
C ASN A 123 -7.06 17.94 -6.32
N ASN A 124 -5.84 18.34 -6.65
CA ASN A 124 -5.21 19.60 -6.24
C ASN A 124 -5.17 19.80 -4.70
N TYR A 125 -4.88 18.71 -3.99
CA TYR A 125 -4.60 18.71 -2.55
C TYR A 125 -3.09 18.68 -2.27
N SER A 126 -2.71 18.72 -1.00
CA SER A 126 -1.34 18.51 -0.54
C SER A 126 -1.35 17.49 0.60
N ARG A 127 -1.44 16.21 0.23
CA ARG A 127 -1.41 15.08 1.16
C ARG A 127 0.02 14.61 1.36
N LYS A 128 0.33 14.20 2.58
CA LYS A 128 1.64 13.61 2.90
C LYS A 128 1.71 12.17 2.42
N ILE A 129 2.94 11.72 2.20
CA ILE A 129 3.25 10.41 1.63
C ILE A 129 4.29 9.65 2.45
N GLU A 130 4.28 8.33 2.27
CA GLU A 130 5.39 7.43 2.56
C GLU A 130 5.44 6.32 1.47
N SER A 131 6.60 6.08 0.85
CA SER A 131 6.77 5.04 -0.18
C SER A 131 7.36 3.73 0.36
N ALA A 132 8.38 3.84 1.20
CA ALA A 132 9.10 2.70 1.77
C ALA A 132 8.37 2.18 3.03
N ILE A 133 7.12 1.74 2.85
CA ILE A 133 6.24 1.26 3.93
C ILE A 133 5.92 -0.23 3.84
N TRP A 134 6.56 -0.96 2.93
CA TRP A 134 6.17 -2.35 2.66
C TRP A 134 7.10 -3.32 3.36
N LEU A 135 6.55 -4.32 4.03
CA LEU A 135 7.26 -5.49 4.50
C LEU A 135 6.96 -6.66 3.57
N PHE A 136 7.98 -7.46 3.28
CA PHE A 136 7.84 -8.63 2.43
C PHE A 136 8.26 -9.90 3.16
N ASP A 137 7.33 -10.84 3.28
CA ASP A 137 7.60 -12.18 3.79
C ASP A 137 7.96 -13.10 2.62
N VAL A 138 9.23 -13.54 2.59
CA VAL A 138 9.74 -14.42 1.52
C VAL A 138 9.06 -15.79 1.52
N ALA A 139 8.67 -16.32 2.68
CA ALA A 139 8.07 -17.64 2.81
C ALA A 139 6.60 -17.67 2.36
N THR A 140 5.82 -16.66 2.75
CA THR A 140 4.39 -16.59 2.41
C THR A 140 4.13 -15.78 1.14
N ARG A 141 5.11 -14.99 0.68
CA ARG A 141 5.01 -13.99 -0.38
C ARG A 141 4.04 -12.85 -0.05
N GLN A 142 3.72 -12.66 1.22
CA GLN A 142 2.84 -11.57 1.66
C GLN A 142 3.57 -10.23 1.60
N VAL A 143 2.82 -9.21 1.19
CA VAL A 143 3.22 -7.81 1.21
C VAL A 143 2.34 -7.11 2.23
N VAL A 144 2.93 -6.56 3.28
CA VAL A 144 2.22 -5.98 4.42
C VAL A 144 2.61 -4.52 4.58
N PRO A 145 1.67 -3.58 4.71
CA PRO A 145 2.01 -2.19 4.99
C PRO A 145 2.46 -2.03 6.45
N GLN A 146 3.39 -1.11 6.66
CA GLN A 146 3.85 -0.61 7.94
C GLN A 146 4.08 0.89 7.79
N TRP A 147 3.11 1.69 8.21
CA TRP A 147 3.18 3.14 8.25
C TRP A 147 3.99 3.61 9.45
N VAL A 148 4.76 4.70 9.31
CA VAL A 148 5.63 5.22 10.37
C VAL A 148 5.08 6.53 10.88
N ASN A 149 4.40 6.51 12.03
CA ASN A 149 3.82 7.72 12.62
C ASN A 149 4.86 8.81 12.91
N THR A 150 4.41 10.05 13.09
CA THR A 150 5.23 11.23 13.41
C THR A 150 6.14 11.03 14.64
N ASN A 151 5.70 10.22 15.61
CA ASN A 151 6.47 9.83 16.79
C ASN A 151 7.39 8.60 16.60
N LYS A 152 7.58 8.15 15.35
CA LYS A 152 8.34 6.95 14.94
C LYS A 152 7.76 5.61 15.37
N SER A 153 6.54 5.57 15.90
CA SER A 153 5.85 4.30 16.15
C SER A 153 5.34 3.68 14.84
N THR A 154 5.32 2.35 14.79
CA THR A 154 4.87 1.55 13.64
C THR A 154 3.82 0.54 14.07
N PRO A 155 2.61 0.98 14.49
CA PRO A 155 1.55 0.07 14.89
C PRO A 155 1.17 -0.87 13.74
N LYS A 156 0.58 -2.01 14.07
CA LYS A 156 0.09 -2.96 13.07
C LYS A 156 -0.95 -2.26 12.19
N ASN A 157 -0.75 -2.33 10.87
CA ASN A 157 -1.73 -1.84 9.91
C ASN A 157 -2.53 -2.99 9.29
N SER A 158 -3.73 -2.66 8.83
CA SER A 158 -4.64 -3.52 8.10
C SER A 158 -4.91 -2.89 6.74
N LEU A 159 -5.14 -3.73 5.73
CA LEU A 159 -5.61 -3.29 4.41
C LEU A 159 -7.13 -3.49 4.33
N VAL A 160 -7.85 -2.47 3.91
CA VAL A 160 -9.29 -2.53 3.67
C VAL A 160 -9.56 -2.20 2.21
N TYR A 161 -10.22 -3.12 1.51
CA TYR A 161 -10.70 -2.91 0.15
C TYR A 161 -12.17 -2.50 0.19
N VAL A 162 -12.50 -1.40 -0.48
CA VAL A 162 -13.86 -0.85 -0.57
C VAL A 162 -14.32 -1.01 -2.02
N ASP A 163 -15.16 -2.02 -2.26
CA ASP A 163 -15.37 -2.62 -3.59
C ASP A 163 -15.90 -1.66 -4.65
N LYS A 164 -17.06 -1.04 -4.44
CA LYS A 164 -17.67 -0.13 -5.44
C LYS A 164 -16.93 1.19 -5.61
N GLN A 165 -16.18 1.60 -4.61
CA GLN A 165 -15.31 2.79 -4.69
C GLN A 165 -13.97 2.46 -5.37
N ASN A 166 -13.66 1.18 -5.59
CA ASN A 166 -12.40 0.72 -6.17
C ASN A 166 -11.18 1.33 -5.47
N VAL A 167 -11.19 1.34 -4.13
CA VAL A 167 -10.12 1.91 -3.33
C VAL A 167 -9.59 0.89 -2.32
N LEU A 168 -8.27 0.85 -2.17
CA LEU A 168 -7.56 0.08 -1.16
C LEU A 168 -6.88 1.05 -0.20
N VAL A 169 -7.19 0.92 1.09
CA VAL A 169 -6.67 1.80 2.14
C VAL A 169 -5.90 1.03 3.20
N ILE A 170 -5.00 1.73 3.86
CA ILE A 170 -4.22 1.29 5.03
C ILE A 170 -4.81 1.98 6.26
N THR A 171 -5.09 1.25 7.33
CA THR A 171 -5.50 1.82 8.62
C THR A 171 -4.88 1.06 9.79
N ALA A 172 -4.72 1.71 10.94
CA ALA A 172 -4.30 1.06 12.19
C ALA A 172 -5.48 0.60 13.06
N ASP A 173 -6.70 1.05 12.77
CA ASP A 173 -7.91 0.68 13.51
C ASP A 173 -9.08 0.54 12.53
N LYS A 174 -9.21 -0.68 12.00
CA LYS A 174 -10.26 -1.01 11.03
C LYS A 174 -11.65 -0.72 11.60
N ASP A 175 -11.91 -1.06 12.86
CA ASP A 175 -13.25 -0.92 13.42
C ASP A 175 -13.62 0.56 13.58
N ARG A 176 -12.65 1.43 13.94
CA ARG A 176 -12.85 2.88 13.93
C ARG A 176 -13.04 3.45 12.55
N PHE A 177 -12.23 3.03 11.57
CA PHE A 177 -12.40 3.43 10.17
C PHE A 177 -13.79 3.05 9.65
N LEU A 178 -14.22 1.81 9.86
CA LEU A 178 -15.53 1.33 9.40
C LEU A 178 -16.69 2.04 10.11
N GLY A 179 -16.57 2.32 11.41
CA GLY A 179 -17.59 3.05 12.15
C GLY A 179 -17.72 4.52 11.75
N GLU A 180 -16.61 5.18 11.38
CA GLU A 180 -16.65 6.58 10.92
C GLU A 180 -17.38 6.71 9.58
N PHE A 181 -17.17 5.77 8.65
CA PHE A 181 -17.70 5.83 7.29
C PHE A 181 -18.93 4.92 7.05
N GLU A 182 -19.55 4.41 8.12
CA GLU A 182 -20.67 3.45 8.04
C GLU A 182 -21.84 3.97 7.20
N GLU A 183 -22.32 5.19 7.48
CA GLU A 183 -23.44 5.80 6.74
C GLU A 183 -23.12 5.95 5.25
N GLU A 184 -21.88 6.35 4.91
CA GLU A 184 -21.45 6.47 3.52
C GLU A 184 -21.46 5.11 2.82
N PHE A 185 -20.94 4.07 3.47
CA PHE A 185 -20.93 2.72 2.93
C PHE A 185 -22.34 2.17 2.73
N GLU A 186 -23.27 2.42 3.67
CA GLU A 186 -24.67 2.01 3.55
C GLU A 186 -25.36 2.72 2.37
N VAL A 187 -25.22 4.04 2.27
CA VAL A 187 -25.85 4.85 1.21
C VAL A 187 -25.38 4.41 -0.17
N GLN A 188 -24.09 4.09 -0.31
CA GLN A 188 -23.51 3.63 -1.57
C GLN A 188 -23.64 2.09 -1.76
N GLY A 189 -24.13 1.37 -0.74
CA GLY A 189 -24.27 -0.08 -0.71
C GLY A 189 -22.95 -0.82 -0.90
N VAL A 190 -21.86 -0.29 -0.35
CA VAL A 190 -20.48 -0.79 -0.48
C VAL A 190 -20.21 -1.76 0.66
N ILE A 191 -19.36 -2.76 0.43
CA ILE A 191 -18.96 -3.71 1.48
C ILE A 191 -17.45 -3.65 1.64
N PRO A 192 -16.94 -2.89 2.62
CA PRO A 192 -15.53 -2.93 2.96
C PRO A 192 -15.12 -4.31 3.45
N VAL A 193 -13.99 -4.81 2.95
CA VAL A 193 -13.43 -6.09 3.36
C VAL A 193 -11.96 -5.94 3.72
N GLU A 194 -11.56 -6.53 4.85
CA GLU A 194 -10.15 -6.66 5.18
C GLU A 194 -9.49 -7.67 4.22
N VAL A 195 -8.35 -7.29 3.66
CA VAL A 195 -7.64 -8.08 2.65
C VAL A 195 -6.16 -8.19 2.99
N ASN A 196 -5.49 -9.16 2.36
CA ASN A 196 -4.03 -9.28 2.35
C ASN A 196 -3.52 -9.13 0.92
N MET A 197 -2.36 -8.50 0.75
CA MET A 197 -1.64 -8.44 -0.51
C MET A 197 -0.62 -9.58 -0.61
N ARG A 198 -0.51 -10.16 -1.79
CA ARG A 198 0.48 -11.20 -2.12
C ARG A 198 1.17 -10.91 -3.43
N CYS A 199 2.47 -11.19 -3.46
CA CYS A 199 3.32 -11.13 -4.63
C CYS A 199 3.24 -12.46 -5.40
N VAL A 200 2.70 -12.42 -6.63
CA VAL A 200 2.46 -13.58 -7.51
C VAL A 200 3.24 -13.41 -8.82
N GLU A 201 3.97 -14.44 -9.24
CA GLU A 201 4.81 -14.44 -10.46
C GLU A 201 4.00 -14.58 -11.76
#